data_AF-A0AAE3EQY4-F1
#
_entry.id   AF-A0AAE3EQY4-F1
#
_cell.length_a   1.000
_cell.length_b   1.000
_cell.length_c   1.000
_cell.angle_alpha   90.00
_cell.angle_beta   90.00
_cell.angle_gamma   90.00
#
_symmetry.space_group_name_H-M   'P 1'
#
loop_
_entity.id
_entity.type
_entity.pdbx_description
1 polymer ?
#
loop_
_entity_poly.entity_id
_entity_poly.type
_entity_poly.pdbx_seq_one_letter_code
_entity_poly.pdbx_strand_id
1 'polypeptide(L)'
;MINFTATYTDQYQLAMAQVYFKSSQKADRAVFDYFFRKLPFQGGYAIFAGLDHLLEILEDLRFSNEDLEFLKKQHFDRDFIAFLKDFRFRGKIRSVKEGDVVFPNRPVLQVEANIIEAQLVETIILNLLNFQTLIATKASRINLVARGNLLIDFGLRRAQGPGGYLASRAAVIGGVSATSNVVAGKDFDISVSGTMAHSFIQSFDDELTAFKCFAQERPQDCVLLVDTYNTLESGMPNAIAVAKEMEERGDKLMAVRLDSGDLAYLAKKTRRLLDDAGLDYVKIAASNQLDEYVIKSILEQEGPIDIFGVGTNLVTGGPDGALDGVYKLAWSGGKPRIKISESITKTTLPHRKQVFRIKDSHGKCIGADAIGLYNETHIDTMYHPFEITKKMVLKGFEQEPLMETVMENGKKLIAKQSLTKIAEYSKQRLSELPIEYKRFDNPHLYKIGISEALRNERDKLIRESKRSL
;
A
#
# COMPACT_ATOMS: atom_id res chain seq x y z
N MET A 1 11.87 14.68 7.38
CA MET A 1 11.27 13.86 6.30
C MET A 1 11.45 14.56 4.96
N ILE A 2 11.25 13.85 3.84
CA ILE A 2 11.38 14.44 2.50
C ILE A 2 10.41 15.62 2.39
N ASN A 3 10.95 16.81 2.09
CA ASN A 3 10.15 17.99 1.79
C ASN A 3 9.79 17.96 0.31
N PHE A 4 8.53 17.70 -0.01
CA PHE A 4 8.06 17.66 -1.40
C PHE A 4 7.75 19.07 -1.90
N THR A 5 8.46 19.50 -2.93
CA THR A 5 8.12 20.68 -3.73
C THR A 5 7.59 20.25 -5.09
N ALA A 6 7.06 21.20 -5.88
CA ALA A 6 6.53 20.92 -7.20
C ALA A 6 7.60 20.48 -8.24
N THR A 7 8.89 20.56 -7.90
CA THR A 7 9.98 19.97 -8.70
C THR A 7 10.20 18.48 -8.43
N TYR A 8 9.50 17.88 -7.45
CA TYR A 8 9.42 16.41 -7.29
C TYR A 8 8.56 15.81 -8.41
N THR A 9 9.06 15.90 -9.63
CA THR A 9 8.39 15.51 -10.85
C THR A 9 9.42 15.13 -11.91
N ASP A 10 9.01 14.34 -12.90
CA ASP A 10 9.85 14.10 -14.06
C ASP A 10 10.00 15.36 -14.92
N GLN A 11 11.17 15.54 -15.55
CA GLN A 11 11.47 16.73 -16.36
C GLN A 11 10.45 16.96 -17.50
N TYR A 12 9.98 15.87 -18.13
CA TYR A 12 9.05 15.97 -19.26
C TYR A 12 7.70 16.59 -18.84
N GLN A 13 7.33 16.50 -17.56
CA GLN A 13 6.13 17.14 -17.01
C GLN A 13 6.24 18.67 -17.08
N LEU A 14 7.40 19.21 -16.73
CA LEU A 14 7.68 20.65 -16.81
C LEU A 14 7.79 21.12 -18.26
N ALA A 15 8.40 20.32 -19.14
CA ALA A 15 8.49 20.64 -20.57
C ALA A 15 7.10 20.74 -21.21
N MET A 16 6.22 19.75 -20.98
CA MET A 16 4.84 19.80 -21.46
C MET A 16 4.04 20.94 -20.82
N ALA A 17 4.23 21.22 -19.53
CA ALA A 17 3.60 22.34 -18.85
C ALA A 17 3.96 23.70 -19.50
N GLN A 18 5.22 23.90 -19.89
CA GLN A 18 5.64 25.10 -20.63
C GLN A 18 4.99 25.17 -22.02
N VAL A 19 4.88 24.05 -22.72
CA VAL A 19 4.19 23.98 -24.02
C VAL A 19 2.72 24.35 -23.85
N TYR A 20 2.02 23.79 -22.85
CA TYR A 20 0.64 24.15 -22.55
C TYR A 20 0.51 25.64 -22.23
N PHE A 21 1.43 26.18 -21.41
CA PHE A 21 1.47 27.59 -21.02
C PHE A 21 1.56 28.54 -22.23
N LYS A 22 2.25 28.15 -23.30
CA LYS A 22 2.35 28.95 -24.55
C LYS A 22 1.24 28.66 -25.56
N SER A 23 0.49 27.59 -25.38
CA SER A 23 -0.53 27.14 -26.32
C SER A 23 -1.92 27.69 -26.01
N SER A 24 -2.86 27.52 -26.94
CA SER A 24 -4.28 27.78 -26.70
C SER A 24 -4.90 26.90 -25.61
N GLN A 25 -4.25 25.79 -25.24
CA GLN A 25 -4.73 24.85 -24.22
C GLN A 25 -4.41 25.30 -22.79
N LYS A 26 -3.71 26.42 -22.60
CA LYS A 26 -3.32 26.93 -21.27
C LYS A 26 -4.48 26.96 -20.27
N ALA A 27 -5.69 27.29 -20.73
CA ALA A 27 -6.88 27.39 -19.89
C ALA A 27 -7.76 26.13 -19.88
N ASP A 28 -7.38 25.08 -20.61
CA ASP A 28 -8.18 23.86 -20.69
C ASP A 28 -8.28 23.20 -19.33
N ARG A 29 -9.50 22.76 -19.00
CA ARG A 29 -9.70 21.80 -17.91
C ARG A 29 -9.39 20.41 -18.44
N ALA A 30 -8.78 19.58 -17.60
CA ALA A 30 -8.43 18.21 -17.92
C ALA A 30 -8.85 17.26 -16.79
N VAL A 31 -9.20 16.03 -17.17
CA VAL A 31 -9.48 14.92 -16.25
C VAL A 31 -8.50 13.80 -16.54
N PHE A 32 -7.78 13.36 -15.51
CA PHE A 32 -6.87 12.23 -15.55
C PHE A 32 -7.29 11.16 -14.54
N ASP A 33 -7.16 9.89 -14.91
CA ASP A 33 -7.38 8.76 -14.00
C ASP A 33 -6.05 8.13 -13.59
N TYR A 34 -5.91 7.89 -12.29
CA TYR A 34 -4.96 6.96 -11.71
C TYR A 34 -5.60 5.58 -11.54
N PHE A 35 -4.95 4.55 -12.08
CA PHE A 35 -5.33 3.14 -11.94
C PHE A 35 -4.11 2.25 -12.16
N PHE A 36 -4.22 0.94 -11.90
CA PHE A 36 -3.15 -0.01 -12.20
C PHE A 36 -3.63 -1.13 -13.13
N ARG A 37 -2.70 -1.78 -13.84
CA ARG A 37 -3.07 -2.74 -14.91
C ARG A 37 -3.10 -4.19 -14.46
N LYS A 38 -2.35 -4.53 -13.41
CA LYS A 38 -2.19 -5.89 -12.91
C LYS A 38 -2.16 -5.89 -11.39
N LEU A 39 -2.78 -6.91 -10.80
CA LEU A 39 -2.65 -7.17 -9.37
C LEU A 39 -1.21 -7.60 -9.05
N PRO A 40 -0.62 -7.08 -7.97
CA PRO A 40 0.70 -7.50 -7.56
C PRO A 40 0.66 -8.92 -6.97
N PHE A 41 1.81 -9.59 -6.96
CA PHE A 41 2.06 -10.87 -6.28
C PHE A 41 1.22 -12.04 -6.78
N GLN A 42 0.69 -11.93 -8.00
CA GLN A 42 -0.30 -12.86 -8.55
C GLN A 42 -1.52 -13.03 -7.61
N GLY A 43 -1.80 -12.00 -6.79
CA GLY A 43 -2.89 -11.99 -5.83
C GLY A 43 -4.25 -11.70 -6.47
N GLY A 44 -5.30 -11.77 -5.66
CA GLY A 44 -6.67 -11.55 -6.11
C GLY A 44 -7.21 -10.15 -5.84
N TYR A 45 -6.44 -9.31 -5.13
CA TYR A 45 -6.84 -7.95 -4.76
C TYR A 45 -5.62 -7.07 -4.41
N ALA A 46 -5.84 -5.76 -4.32
CA ALA A 46 -4.89 -4.81 -3.75
C ALA A 46 -5.58 -3.93 -2.69
N ILE A 47 -4.83 -3.43 -1.71
CA ILE A 47 -5.32 -2.50 -0.68
C ILE A 47 -4.82 -1.11 -1.00
N PHE A 48 -5.74 -0.19 -1.29
CA PHE A 48 -5.39 1.18 -1.67
C PHE A 48 -4.83 1.94 -0.46
N ALA A 49 -3.63 2.51 -0.60
CA ALA A 49 -2.99 3.28 0.46
C ALA A 49 -2.23 4.49 -0.10
N GLY A 50 -2.10 5.53 0.74
CA GLY A 50 -1.35 6.75 0.50
C GLY A 50 -2.17 8.00 0.21
N LEU A 51 -3.50 7.91 0.21
CA LEU A 51 -4.39 9.03 -0.11
C LEU A 51 -4.23 10.19 0.87
N ASP A 52 -4.31 9.95 2.18
CA ASP A 52 -4.29 11.01 3.19
C ASP A 52 -3.03 11.88 3.09
N HIS A 53 -1.87 11.22 2.96
CA HIS A 53 -0.56 11.85 2.78
C HIS A 53 -0.42 12.58 1.44
N LEU A 54 -0.94 12.00 0.35
CA LEU A 54 -0.97 12.66 -0.95
C LEU A 54 -1.76 13.97 -0.90
N LEU A 55 -2.94 13.97 -0.27
CA LEU A 55 -3.77 15.17 -0.16
C LEU A 55 -3.10 16.27 0.66
N GLU A 56 -2.43 15.92 1.77
CA GLU A 56 -1.62 16.87 2.56
C GLU A 56 -0.51 17.51 1.71
N ILE A 57 0.21 16.70 0.92
CA ILE A 57 1.27 17.23 0.04
C ILE A 57 0.71 18.16 -1.04
N LEU A 58 -0.39 17.76 -1.70
CA LEU A 58 -0.97 18.55 -2.79
C LEU A 58 -1.54 19.90 -2.32
N GLU A 59 -2.07 19.97 -1.10
CA GLU A 59 -2.60 21.20 -0.51
C GLU A 59 -1.50 22.28 -0.32
N ASP A 60 -0.27 21.86 -0.03
CA ASP A 60 0.88 22.74 0.21
C ASP A 60 1.89 22.80 -0.95
N LEU A 61 1.62 22.08 -2.04
CA LEU A 61 2.54 21.91 -3.16
C LEU A 61 2.82 23.25 -3.86
N ARG A 62 4.10 23.60 -3.92
CA ARG A 62 4.62 24.85 -4.49
C ARG A 62 6.05 24.68 -4.98
N PHE A 63 6.48 25.58 -5.85
CA PHE A 63 7.89 25.73 -6.18
C PHE A 63 8.57 26.61 -5.11
N SER A 64 9.75 26.21 -4.64
CA SER A 64 10.59 27.06 -3.79
C SER A 64 11.36 28.10 -4.64
N ASN A 65 12.03 29.05 -4.00
CA ASN A 65 12.90 29.98 -4.73
C ASN A 65 14.08 29.25 -5.36
N GLU A 66 14.64 28.26 -4.64
CA GLU A 66 15.74 27.42 -5.11
C GLU A 66 15.33 26.59 -6.34
N ASP A 67 14.09 26.06 -6.34
CA ASP A 67 13.51 25.36 -7.48
C ASP A 67 13.47 26.26 -8.72
N LEU A 68 12.96 27.49 -8.58
CA LEU A 68 12.84 28.43 -9.69
C LEU A 68 14.21 28.85 -10.23
N GLU A 69 15.19 29.11 -9.36
CA GLU A 69 16.57 29.40 -9.80
C GLU A 69 17.22 28.21 -10.51
N PHE A 70 16.95 26.99 -10.07
CA PHE A 70 17.39 25.79 -10.77
C PHE A 70 16.75 25.71 -12.17
N LEU A 71 15.44 25.92 -12.30
CA LEU A 71 14.74 25.87 -13.59
C LEU A 71 15.21 26.97 -14.56
N LYS A 72 15.60 28.15 -14.07
CA LYS A 72 16.26 29.18 -14.91
C LYS A 72 17.55 28.66 -15.54
N LYS A 73 18.37 27.94 -14.76
CA LYS A 73 19.63 27.33 -15.25
C LYS A 73 19.37 26.19 -16.24
N GLN A 74 18.20 25.55 -16.17
CA GLN A 74 17.75 24.53 -17.14
C GLN A 74 17.09 25.15 -18.39
N HIS A 75 17.23 26.47 -18.60
CA HIS A 75 16.73 27.18 -19.78
C HIS A 75 15.21 27.15 -19.99
N PHE A 76 14.42 27.01 -18.91
CA PHE A 76 12.98 27.31 -18.97
C PHE A 76 12.75 28.81 -19.16
N ASP A 77 11.66 29.16 -19.85
CA ASP A 77 11.36 30.53 -20.22
C ASP A 77 11.04 31.40 -19.00
N ARG A 78 11.49 32.65 -19.03
CA ARG A 78 11.28 33.61 -17.94
C ARG A 78 9.81 33.76 -17.54
N ASP A 79 8.90 33.85 -18.51
CA ASP A 79 7.47 34.03 -18.24
C ASP A 79 6.81 32.78 -17.66
N PHE A 80 7.29 31.59 -18.07
CA PHE A 80 6.83 30.33 -17.49
C PHE A 80 7.32 30.19 -16.04
N ILE A 81 8.57 30.54 -15.76
CA ILE A 81 9.12 30.54 -14.39
C ILE A 81 8.36 31.54 -13.50
N ALA A 82 8.01 32.72 -14.04
CA ALA A 82 7.17 33.68 -13.33
C ALA A 82 5.79 33.09 -13.00
N PHE A 83 5.19 32.33 -13.92
CA PHE A 83 3.95 31.61 -13.68
C PHE A 83 4.09 30.51 -12.60
N LEU A 84 5.19 29.75 -12.61
CA LEU A 84 5.44 28.69 -11.61
C LEU A 84 5.63 29.24 -10.19
N LYS A 85 6.09 30.48 -10.04
CA LYS A 85 6.24 31.13 -8.73
C LYS A 85 4.93 31.16 -7.93
N ASP A 86 3.83 31.45 -8.62
CA ASP A 86 2.50 31.56 -8.02
C ASP A 86 1.68 30.27 -8.12
N PHE A 87 2.29 29.20 -8.64
CA PHE A 87 1.65 27.90 -8.78
C PHE A 87 1.16 27.38 -7.41
N ARG A 88 -0.11 26.98 -7.38
CA ARG A 88 -0.71 26.16 -6.34
C ARG A 88 -1.60 25.15 -7.04
N PHE A 89 -1.66 23.94 -6.52
CA PHE A 89 -2.68 23.01 -6.97
C PHE A 89 -4.05 23.50 -6.50
N ARG A 90 -4.96 23.71 -7.43
CA ARG A 90 -6.35 24.17 -7.23
C ARG A 90 -7.35 23.18 -7.82
N GLY A 91 -6.87 21.99 -8.19
CA GLY A 91 -7.68 20.94 -8.75
C GLY A 91 -8.69 20.34 -7.77
N LYS A 92 -9.56 19.51 -8.34
CA LYS A 92 -10.47 18.62 -7.65
C LYS A 92 -9.90 17.20 -7.71
N ILE A 93 -9.98 16.48 -6.60
CA ILE A 93 -9.62 15.06 -6.54
C ILE A 93 -10.84 14.26 -6.13
N ARG A 94 -11.09 13.20 -6.89
CA ARG A 94 -12.04 12.16 -6.52
C ARG A 94 -11.28 10.86 -6.32
N SER A 95 -11.60 10.12 -5.27
CA SER A 95 -10.87 8.89 -4.95
C SER A 95 -11.79 7.88 -4.31
N VAL A 96 -11.43 6.61 -4.41
CA VAL A 96 -11.86 5.62 -3.42
C VAL A 96 -11.25 5.94 -2.06
N LYS A 97 -11.87 5.47 -0.98
CA LYS A 97 -11.35 5.65 0.38
C LYS A 97 -10.06 4.88 0.59
N GLU A 98 -9.12 5.46 1.33
CA GLU A 98 -7.90 4.76 1.75
C GLU A 98 -8.27 3.53 2.59
N GLY A 99 -7.59 2.42 2.36
CA GLY A 99 -7.92 1.11 2.92
C GLY A 99 -8.93 0.30 2.10
N ASP A 100 -9.62 0.87 1.10
CA ASP A 100 -10.52 0.06 0.29
C ASP A 100 -9.76 -0.97 -0.57
N VAL A 101 -10.44 -2.07 -0.86
CA VAL A 101 -9.93 -3.12 -1.75
C VAL A 101 -10.11 -2.66 -3.20
N VAL A 102 -9.04 -2.61 -3.98
CA VAL A 102 -9.05 -2.12 -5.36
C VAL A 102 -8.58 -3.15 -6.37
N PHE A 103 -8.99 -2.94 -7.63
CA PHE A 103 -8.80 -3.88 -8.72
C PHE A 103 -8.27 -3.18 -9.98
N PRO A 104 -7.61 -3.92 -10.89
CA PRO A 104 -7.01 -3.34 -12.08
C PRO A 104 -8.01 -2.73 -13.06
N ASN A 105 -7.50 -1.89 -13.95
CA ASN A 105 -8.19 -1.37 -15.14
C ASN A 105 -9.48 -0.58 -14.85
N ARG A 106 -9.62 -0.06 -13.63
CA ARG A 106 -10.64 0.90 -13.26
C ARG A 106 -10.03 2.09 -12.51
N PRO A 107 -10.60 3.30 -12.61
CA PRO A 107 -10.14 4.44 -11.82
C PRO A 107 -10.13 4.12 -10.32
N VAL A 108 -9.05 4.52 -9.66
CA VAL A 108 -8.89 4.50 -8.20
C VAL A 108 -8.88 5.93 -7.66
N LEU A 109 -8.22 6.83 -8.38
CA LEU A 109 -8.22 8.27 -8.14
C LEU A 109 -8.39 9.00 -9.48
N GLN A 110 -9.04 10.16 -9.45
CA GLN A 110 -9.26 11.02 -10.60
C GLN A 110 -8.93 12.48 -10.24
N VAL A 111 -8.12 13.12 -11.07
CA VAL A 111 -7.74 14.53 -10.95
C VAL A 111 -8.50 15.33 -11.99
N GLU A 112 -9.18 16.39 -11.59
CA GLU A 112 -9.81 17.36 -12.46
C GLU A 112 -9.27 18.77 -12.14
N ALA A 113 -8.44 19.32 -13.01
CA ALA A 113 -7.79 20.62 -12.80
C ALA A 113 -7.58 21.35 -14.13
N ASN A 114 -6.95 22.53 -14.09
CA ASN A 114 -6.30 23.08 -15.27
C ASN A 114 -5.27 22.07 -15.81
N ILE A 115 -5.09 22.00 -17.14
CA ILE A 115 -4.23 21.00 -17.77
C ILE A 115 -2.78 21.04 -17.24
N ILE A 116 -2.24 22.22 -16.93
CA ILE A 116 -0.88 22.37 -16.39
C ILE A 116 -0.81 21.79 -14.97
N GLU A 117 -1.78 22.12 -14.12
CA GLU A 117 -1.84 21.58 -12.76
C GLU A 117 -2.03 20.07 -12.75
N ALA A 118 -2.93 19.55 -13.58
CA ALA A 118 -3.19 18.11 -13.70
C ALA A 118 -1.97 17.33 -14.23
N GLN A 119 -1.13 17.97 -15.05
CA GLN A 119 0.10 17.39 -15.58
C GLN A 119 1.20 17.32 -14.51
N LEU A 120 1.42 18.42 -13.77
CA LEU A 120 2.51 18.52 -12.80
C LEU A 120 2.38 17.56 -11.60
N VAL A 121 1.15 17.13 -11.26
CA VAL A 121 0.91 16.23 -10.12
C VAL A 121 1.03 14.74 -10.47
N GLU A 122 1.19 14.37 -11.74
CA GLU A 122 1.25 12.96 -12.16
C GLU A 122 2.32 12.16 -11.41
N THR A 123 3.55 12.67 -11.39
CA THR A 123 4.71 11.93 -10.85
C THR A 123 4.54 11.61 -9.37
N ILE A 124 4.12 12.60 -8.57
CA ILE A 124 3.98 12.42 -7.12
C ILE A 124 2.80 11.51 -6.77
N ILE A 125 1.70 11.58 -7.52
CA ILE A 125 0.57 10.66 -7.39
C ILE A 125 1.04 9.22 -7.64
N LEU A 126 1.75 8.98 -8.76
CA LEU A 126 2.23 7.65 -9.10
C LEU A 126 3.24 7.13 -8.06
N ASN A 127 4.20 7.95 -7.67
CA ASN A 127 5.24 7.56 -6.72
C ASN A 127 4.65 7.13 -5.36
N LEU A 128 3.76 7.94 -4.79
CA LEU A 128 3.21 7.70 -3.46
C LEU A 128 2.19 6.56 -3.43
N LEU A 129 1.24 6.57 -4.38
CA LEU A 129 0.13 5.62 -4.36
C LEU A 129 0.58 4.23 -4.80
N ASN A 130 1.47 4.11 -5.79
CA ASN A 130 1.98 2.81 -6.22
C ASN A 130 2.73 2.11 -5.09
N PHE A 131 3.65 2.83 -4.44
CA PHE A 131 4.45 2.26 -3.36
C PHE A 131 3.59 1.85 -2.17
N GLN A 132 2.78 2.76 -1.63
CA GLN A 132 2.00 2.45 -0.44
C GLN A 132 0.94 1.36 -0.70
N THR A 133 0.27 1.38 -1.86
CA THR A 133 -0.69 0.31 -2.24
C THR A 133 0.01 -1.04 -2.36
N LEU A 134 1.22 -1.10 -2.94
CA LEU A 134 2.01 -2.34 -3.03
C LEU A 134 2.33 -2.90 -1.64
N ILE A 135 2.85 -2.06 -0.73
CA ILE A 135 3.26 -2.48 0.62
C ILE A 135 2.05 -2.89 1.46
N ALA A 136 0.95 -2.12 1.43
CA ALA A 136 -0.28 -2.48 2.13
C ALA A 136 -0.84 -3.83 1.64
N THR A 137 -0.79 -4.06 0.34
CA THR A 137 -1.20 -5.35 -0.25
C THR A 137 -0.28 -6.49 0.18
N LYS A 138 1.04 -6.27 0.22
CA LYS A 138 2.02 -7.27 0.69
C LYS A 138 1.79 -7.64 2.16
N ALA A 139 1.64 -6.64 3.02
CA ALA A 139 1.30 -6.82 4.43
C ALA A 139 0.00 -7.61 4.60
N SER A 140 -1.03 -7.31 3.81
CA SER A 140 -2.31 -8.02 3.87
C SER A 140 -2.20 -9.49 3.50
N ARG A 141 -1.40 -9.82 2.48
CA ARG A 141 -1.13 -11.21 2.09
C ARG A 141 -0.41 -11.97 3.22
N ILE A 142 0.58 -11.36 3.85
CA ILE A 142 1.30 -11.94 4.99
C ILE A 142 0.35 -12.13 6.18
N ASN A 143 -0.48 -11.13 6.48
CA ASN A 143 -1.46 -11.20 7.56
C ASN A 143 -2.49 -12.32 7.37
N LEU A 144 -2.93 -12.56 6.13
CA LEU A 144 -3.87 -13.64 5.82
C LEU A 144 -3.31 -15.01 6.18
N VAL A 145 -2.03 -15.26 5.91
CA VAL A 145 -1.40 -16.56 6.20
C VAL A 145 -0.91 -16.69 7.64
N ALA A 146 -0.69 -15.57 8.35
CA ALA A 146 -0.24 -15.57 9.74
C ALA A 146 -1.31 -16.07 10.75
N ARG A 147 -2.56 -16.28 10.32
CA ARG A 147 -3.66 -16.87 11.11
C ARG A 147 -3.91 -16.18 12.48
N GLY A 148 -3.72 -14.86 12.53
CA GLY A 148 -3.94 -14.07 13.74
C GLY A 148 -2.72 -13.91 14.64
N ASN A 149 -1.59 -14.53 14.31
CA ASN A 149 -0.31 -14.27 14.98
C ASN A 149 0.14 -12.82 14.76
N LEU A 150 0.93 -12.31 15.72
CA LEU A 150 1.37 -10.92 15.69
C LEU A 150 2.38 -10.71 14.56
N LEU A 151 2.18 -9.68 13.75
CA LEU A 151 3.11 -9.27 12.70
C LEU A 151 3.82 -7.97 13.07
N ILE A 152 5.13 -7.95 12.88
CA ILE A 152 5.97 -6.79 13.14
C ILE A 152 6.81 -6.44 11.90
N ASP A 153 6.78 -5.18 11.50
CA ASP A 153 7.65 -4.63 10.46
C ASP A 153 9.08 -4.39 11.00
N PHE A 154 10.01 -5.24 10.58
CA PHE A 154 11.46 -5.13 10.85
C PHE A 154 12.26 -4.69 9.62
N GLY A 155 11.60 -4.07 8.64
CA GLY A 155 12.15 -3.83 7.32
C GLY A 155 13.02 -2.58 7.17
N LEU A 156 12.97 -1.63 8.12
CA LEU A 156 13.57 -0.29 7.93
C LEU A 156 15.00 -0.32 7.35
N ARG A 157 15.87 -1.19 7.87
CA ARG A 157 17.28 -1.30 7.43
C ARG A 157 17.49 -1.82 6.01
N ARG A 158 16.45 -2.39 5.38
CA ARG A 158 16.44 -2.91 4.01
C ARG A 158 15.50 -2.13 3.08
N ALA A 159 14.85 -1.09 3.61
CA ALA A 159 13.97 -0.25 2.81
C ALA A 159 14.73 0.44 1.67
N GLN A 160 14.00 0.80 0.61
CA GLN A 160 14.53 1.62 -0.48
C GLN A 160 14.71 3.07 -0.02
N GLY A 161 15.80 3.35 0.70
CA GLY A 161 16.10 4.66 1.26
C GLY A 161 15.01 5.16 2.22
N PRO A 162 14.61 6.44 2.16
CA PRO A 162 13.56 7.00 3.02
C PRO A 162 12.18 6.34 2.86
N GLY A 163 11.97 5.49 1.86
CA GLY A 163 10.70 4.77 1.64
C GLY A 163 10.27 3.92 2.84
N GLY A 164 11.20 3.51 3.72
CA GLY A 164 10.89 2.76 4.92
C GLY A 164 9.90 3.46 5.87
N TYR A 165 9.88 4.80 5.86
CA TYR A 165 8.91 5.58 6.63
C TYR A 165 7.46 5.33 6.20
N LEU A 166 7.20 5.42 4.88
CA LEU A 166 5.87 5.17 4.32
C LEU A 166 5.53 3.69 4.24
N ALA A 167 6.55 2.82 4.17
CA ALA A 167 6.35 1.37 4.21
C ALA A 167 5.73 0.92 5.54
N SER A 168 6.26 1.41 6.68
CA SER A 168 5.72 1.07 8.00
C SER A 168 4.26 1.50 8.15
N ARG A 169 3.90 2.70 7.68
CA ARG A 169 2.51 3.18 7.64
C ARG A 169 1.62 2.27 6.79
N ALA A 170 2.03 1.99 5.55
CA ALA A 170 1.26 1.16 4.64
C ALA A 170 1.10 -0.28 5.14
N ALA A 171 2.12 -0.82 5.79
CA ALA A 171 2.09 -2.16 6.38
C ALA A 171 1.00 -2.29 7.45
N VAL A 172 0.81 -1.27 8.29
CA VAL A 172 -0.27 -1.24 9.29
C VAL A 172 -1.66 -1.25 8.64
N ILE A 173 -1.85 -0.50 7.56
CA ILE A 173 -3.11 -0.54 6.77
C ILE A 173 -3.38 -1.96 6.22
N GLY A 174 -2.31 -2.70 5.88
CA GLY A 174 -2.38 -4.09 5.47
C GLY A 174 -2.60 -5.10 6.61
N GLY A 175 -2.44 -4.70 7.87
CA GLY A 175 -2.67 -5.56 9.04
C GLY A 175 -1.43 -5.90 9.88
N VAL A 176 -0.27 -5.29 9.61
CA VAL A 176 0.88 -5.36 10.53
C VAL A 176 0.56 -4.59 11.82
N SER A 177 0.96 -5.14 12.97
CA SER A 177 0.54 -4.62 14.28
C SER A 177 1.55 -3.67 14.91
N ALA A 178 2.83 -3.80 14.58
CA ALA A 178 3.91 -2.99 15.16
C ALA A 178 5.05 -2.77 14.16
N THR A 179 5.95 -1.83 14.46
CA THR A 179 7.15 -1.58 13.65
C THR A 179 8.39 -1.36 14.52
N SER A 180 9.56 -1.71 14.01
CA SER A 180 10.85 -1.28 14.55
C SER A 180 11.21 0.17 14.20
N ASN A 181 10.47 0.79 13.29
CA ASN A 181 10.75 2.13 12.80
C ASN A 181 10.28 3.19 13.81
N VAL A 182 11.18 3.62 14.69
CA VAL A 182 10.88 4.54 15.79
C VAL A 182 10.24 5.86 15.32
N VAL A 183 10.71 6.43 14.20
CA VAL A 183 10.14 7.71 13.70
C VAL A 183 8.74 7.51 13.12
N ALA A 184 8.48 6.38 12.44
CA ALA A 184 7.13 6.05 12.00
C ALA A 184 6.20 5.76 13.18
N GLY A 185 6.69 5.07 14.22
CA GLY A 185 5.94 4.87 15.46
C GLY A 185 5.53 6.18 16.12
N LYS A 186 6.45 7.13 16.23
CA LYS A 186 6.18 8.47 16.79
C LYS A 186 5.18 9.27 15.95
N ASP A 187 5.38 9.33 14.65
CA ASP A 187 4.62 10.24 13.78
C ASP A 187 3.23 9.69 13.39
N PHE A 188 3.06 8.36 13.38
CA PHE A 188 1.83 7.70 12.98
C PHE A 188 1.09 6.96 14.10
N ASP A 189 1.59 7.07 15.34
CA ASP A 189 1.02 6.38 16.52
C ASP A 189 0.96 4.86 16.33
N ILE A 190 2.06 4.28 15.83
CA ILE A 190 2.22 2.83 15.65
C ILE A 190 2.97 2.28 16.85
N SER A 191 2.50 1.16 17.40
CA SER A 191 3.24 0.43 18.43
C SER A 191 4.67 0.12 17.95
N VAL A 192 5.66 0.58 18.71
CA VAL A 192 7.06 0.32 18.42
C VAL A 192 7.49 -0.95 19.13
N SER A 193 8.11 -1.88 18.40
CA SER A 193 8.68 -3.09 18.98
C SER A 193 10.11 -3.29 18.51
N GLY A 194 10.97 -3.65 19.45
CA GLY A 194 12.38 -3.93 19.23
C GLY A 194 12.91 -4.75 20.39
N THR A 195 13.71 -5.77 20.07
CA THR A 195 14.32 -6.67 21.04
C THR A 195 15.81 -6.29 21.21
N MET A 196 16.68 -7.28 21.38
CA MET A 196 18.13 -7.17 21.17
C MET A 196 18.57 -7.65 19.76
N ALA A 197 19.83 -7.39 19.43
CA ALA A 197 20.53 -7.90 18.24
C ALA A 197 21.75 -8.74 18.65
N HIS A 198 22.24 -9.60 17.76
CA HIS A 198 23.41 -10.45 18.04
C HIS A 198 24.64 -9.66 18.51
N SER A 199 24.85 -8.44 17.98
CA SER A 199 25.96 -7.59 18.39
C SER A 199 25.97 -7.24 19.87
N PHE A 200 24.78 -7.16 20.51
CA PHE A 200 24.69 -6.92 21.95
C PHE A 200 25.12 -8.15 22.74
N ILE A 201 24.79 -9.36 22.29
CA ILE A 201 25.21 -10.60 22.96
C ILE A 201 26.73 -10.79 22.79
N GLN A 202 27.22 -10.57 21.58
CA GLN A 202 28.63 -10.69 21.24
C GLN A 202 29.55 -9.66 21.92
N SER A 203 29.00 -8.60 22.51
CA SER A 203 29.80 -7.63 23.27
C SER A 203 30.07 -8.03 24.72
N PHE A 204 29.53 -9.16 25.18
CA PHE A 204 29.81 -9.75 26.49
C PHE A 204 30.69 -11.00 26.33
N ASP A 205 31.38 -11.38 27.40
CA ASP A 205 32.22 -12.58 27.42
C ASP A 205 31.39 -13.88 27.38
N ASP A 206 30.12 -13.82 27.81
CA ASP A 206 29.19 -14.93 27.77
C ASP A 206 27.72 -14.51 27.54
N GLU A 207 26.95 -15.41 26.96
CA GLU A 207 25.55 -15.18 26.55
C GLU A 207 24.60 -15.00 27.74
N LEU A 208 24.83 -15.71 28.84
CA LEU A 208 23.98 -15.64 30.04
C LEU A 208 24.08 -14.26 30.70
N THR A 209 25.29 -13.72 30.84
CA THR A 209 25.53 -12.38 31.37
C THR A 209 24.85 -11.31 30.52
N ALA A 210 24.92 -11.43 29.19
CA ALA A 210 24.21 -10.53 28.28
C ALA A 210 22.69 -10.55 28.50
N PHE A 211 22.09 -11.75 28.60
CA PHE A 211 20.65 -11.90 28.85
C PHE A 211 20.23 -11.35 30.21
N LYS A 212 21.00 -11.63 31.27
CA LYS A 212 20.74 -11.09 32.62
C LYS A 212 20.76 -9.57 32.62
N CYS A 213 21.80 -8.98 32.05
CA CYS A 213 21.95 -7.53 31.94
C CYS A 213 20.76 -6.91 31.20
N PHE A 214 20.39 -7.45 30.03
CA PHE A 214 19.25 -6.94 29.27
C PHE A 214 17.92 -7.06 30.04
N ALA A 215 17.67 -8.22 30.66
CA ALA A 215 16.45 -8.45 31.41
C ALA A 215 16.35 -7.57 32.66
N GLN A 216 17.46 -7.25 33.33
CA GLN A 216 17.51 -6.33 34.48
C GLN A 216 17.19 -4.89 34.07
N GLU A 217 17.78 -4.41 32.98
CA GLU A 217 17.62 -3.03 32.52
C GLU A 217 16.31 -2.80 31.73
N ARG A 218 15.79 -3.86 31.09
CA ARG A 218 14.56 -3.83 30.28
C ARG A 218 13.63 -5.00 30.62
N PRO A 219 13.05 -5.02 31.83
CA PRO A 219 12.18 -6.11 32.28
C PRO A 219 10.84 -6.16 31.52
N GLN A 220 10.32 -5.01 31.10
CA GLN A 220 9.05 -4.89 30.38
C GLN A 220 9.21 -5.29 28.91
N ASP A 221 8.29 -6.12 28.41
CA ASP A 221 8.30 -6.68 27.05
C ASP A 221 9.65 -7.33 26.68
N CYS A 222 10.32 -7.96 27.65
CA CYS A 222 11.65 -8.53 27.47
C CYS A 222 11.61 -9.70 26.46
N VAL A 223 12.44 -9.60 25.42
CA VAL A 223 12.63 -10.66 24.41
C VAL A 223 14.11 -10.97 24.24
N LEU A 224 14.47 -12.24 24.43
CA LEU A 224 15.84 -12.71 24.32
C LEU A 224 16.08 -13.40 22.97
N LEU A 225 17.19 -13.04 22.31
CA LEU A 225 17.60 -13.64 21.02
C LEU A 225 18.49 -14.84 21.29
N VAL A 226 17.99 -16.05 21.02
CA VAL A 226 18.58 -17.29 21.56
C VAL A 226 19.51 -18.02 20.61
N ASP A 227 19.74 -17.53 19.39
CA ASP A 227 20.45 -18.24 18.34
C ASP A 227 21.79 -17.59 17.95
N THR A 228 22.47 -16.92 18.89
CA THR A 228 23.79 -16.32 18.62
C THR A 228 24.89 -17.38 18.48
N TYR A 229 24.90 -18.39 19.34
CA TYR A 229 25.90 -19.47 19.30
C TYR A 229 25.27 -20.83 18.99
N ASN A 230 24.31 -21.26 19.82
CA ASN A 230 23.51 -22.46 19.59
C ASN A 230 22.15 -22.31 20.27
N THR A 231 21.07 -22.38 19.49
CA THR A 231 19.70 -22.22 19.98
C THR A 231 19.36 -23.17 21.13
N LEU A 232 19.60 -24.47 20.95
CA LEU A 232 19.08 -25.49 21.87
C LEU A 232 20.05 -25.81 23.00
N GLU A 233 21.35 -25.69 22.77
CA GLU A 233 22.40 -26.07 23.74
C GLU A 233 22.91 -24.89 24.58
N SER A 234 22.71 -23.64 24.13
CA SER A 234 23.17 -22.44 24.85
C SER A 234 22.04 -21.46 25.10
N GLY A 235 21.43 -20.91 24.05
CA GLY A 235 20.50 -19.79 24.19
C GLY A 235 19.22 -20.14 24.93
N MET A 236 18.62 -21.31 24.66
CA MET A 236 17.44 -21.75 25.38
C MET A 236 17.71 -22.05 26.87
N PRO A 237 18.74 -22.84 27.24
CA PRO A 237 19.13 -22.99 28.65
C PRO A 237 19.34 -21.65 29.38
N ASN A 238 20.06 -20.71 28.74
CA ASN A 238 20.33 -19.40 29.31
C ASN A 238 19.05 -18.54 29.46
N ALA A 239 18.18 -18.55 28.44
CA ALA A 239 16.91 -17.82 28.48
C ALA A 239 15.96 -18.36 29.56
N ILE A 240 15.92 -19.68 29.76
CA ILE A 240 15.12 -20.32 30.82
C ILE A 240 15.64 -19.91 32.21
N ALA A 241 16.97 -19.94 32.41
CA ALA A 241 17.58 -19.48 33.67
C ALA A 241 17.21 -18.02 33.98
N VAL A 242 17.32 -17.14 32.98
CA VAL A 242 16.94 -15.72 33.12
C VAL A 242 15.45 -15.56 33.36
N ALA A 243 14.58 -16.33 32.67
CA ALA A 243 13.14 -16.28 32.91
C ALA A 243 12.78 -16.64 34.35
N LYS A 244 13.42 -17.66 34.94
CA LYS A 244 13.22 -18.03 36.35
C LYS A 244 13.68 -16.94 37.32
N GLU A 245 14.85 -16.34 37.07
CA GLU A 245 15.30 -15.18 37.85
C GLU A 245 14.36 -13.98 37.72
N MET A 246 13.73 -13.79 36.55
CA MET A 246 12.68 -12.78 36.37
C MET A 246 11.42 -13.12 37.19
N GLU A 247 10.98 -14.38 37.24
CA GLU A 247 9.82 -14.80 38.04
C GLU A 247 10.05 -14.54 39.55
N GLU A 248 11.27 -14.82 40.06
CA GLU A 248 11.63 -14.61 41.47
C GLU A 248 11.49 -13.15 41.92
N ARG A 249 11.70 -12.20 41.01
CA ARG A 249 11.54 -10.76 41.27
C ARG A 249 10.17 -10.19 40.86
N GLY A 250 9.24 -11.04 40.41
CA GLY A 250 7.89 -10.65 40.02
C GLY A 250 7.73 -10.14 38.58
N ASP A 251 8.77 -10.25 37.76
CA ASP A 251 8.72 -9.95 36.32
C ASP A 251 8.40 -11.19 35.50
N LYS A 252 8.13 -11.01 34.19
CA LYS A 252 7.89 -12.10 33.25
C LYS A 252 8.62 -11.87 31.93
N LEU A 253 9.36 -12.88 31.48
CA LEU A 253 9.90 -12.91 30.12
C LEU A 253 8.75 -12.92 29.10
N MET A 254 8.72 -11.98 28.15
CA MET A 254 7.63 -11.93 27.16
C MET A 254 7.81 -13.02 26.10
N ALA A 255 9.02 -13.13 25.53
CA ALA A 255 9.28 -14.05 24.43
C ALA A 255 10.75 -14.45 24.30
N VAL A 256 11.01 -15.49 23.52
CA VAL A 256 12.33 -15.76 22.91
C VAL A 256 12.24 -15.56 21.40
N ARG A 257 13.33 -15.13 20.75
CA ARG A 257 13.39 -14.92 19.30
C ARG A 257 14.35 -15.90 18.61
N LEU A 258 13.86 -16.52 17.54
CA LEU A 258 14.61 -17.33 16.58
C LEU A 258 14.86 -16.51 15.30
N ASP A 259 16.10 -16.41 14.84
CA ASP A 259 16.50 -15.65 13.64
C ASP A 259 17.28 -16.50 12.62
N SER A 260 17.35 -17.82 12.79
CA SER A 260 18.10 -18.71 11.91
C SER A 260 17.67 -20.18 12.05
N GLY A 261 18.17 -21.02 11.14
CA GLY A 261 17.90 -22.46 11.10
C GLY A 261 16.51 -22.82 10.57
N ASP A 262 16.11 -24.08 10.80
CA ASP A 262 14.77 -24.55 10.50
C ASP A 262 13.82 -24.06 11.60
N LEU A 263 13.13 -22.95 11.32
CA LEU A 263 12.27 -22.26 12.28
C LEU A 263 11.11 -23.14 12.78
N ALA A 264 10.54 -24.02 11.95
CA ALA A 264 9.46 -24.90 12.36
C ALA A 264 9.96 -25.97 13.34
N TYR A 265 11.09 -26.60 13.02
CA TYR A 265 11.74 -27.57 13.90
C TYR A 265 12.17 -26.92 15.22
N LEU A 266 12.88 -25.78 15.15
CA LEU A 266 13.40 -25.09 16.31
C LEU A 266 12.27 -24.58 17.21
N ALA A 267 11.20 -23.99 16.65
CA ALA A 267 10.06 -23.54 17.44
C ALA A 267 9.41 -24.70 18.24
N LYS A 268 9.27 -25.89 17.65
CA LYS A 268 8.73 -27.06 18.37
C LYS A 268 9.63 -27.51 19.51
N LYS A 269 10.95 -27.47 19.33
CA LYS A 269 11.93 -27.83 20.37
C LYS A 269 11.96 -26.76 21.47
N THR A 270 12.00 -25.50 21.11
CA THR A 270 11.90 -24.35 22.02
C THR A 270 10.63 -24.42 22.87
N ARG A 271 9.47 -24.68 22.25
CA ARG A 271 8.20 -24.78 22.97
C ARG A 271 8.25 -25.87 24.04
N ARG A 272 8.74 -27.07 23.71
CA ARG A 272 8.90 -28.17 24.68
C ARG A 272 9.82 -27.79 25.83
N LEU A 273 10.98 -27.19 25.54
CA LEU A 273 11.91 -26.76 26.58
C LEU A 273 11.31 -25.72 27.54
N LEU A 274 10.53 -24.78 27.01
CA LEU A 274 9.81 -23.80 27.83
C LEU A 274 8.72 -24.47 28.68
N ASP A 275 7.93 -25.36 28.08
CA ASP A 275 6.83 -26.05 28.78
C ASP A 275 7.34 -26.98 29.88
N ASP A 276 8.41 -27.73 29.61
CA ASP A 276 9.09 -28.59 30.59
C ASP A 276 9.65 -27.78 31.78
N ALA A 277 10.00 -26.50 31.54
CA ALA A 277 10.42 -25.55 32.57
C ALA A 277 9.26 -24.79 33.24
N GLY A 278 8.00 -25.08 32.87
CA GLY A 278 6.81 -24.38 33.38
C GLY A 278 6.69 -22.93 32.91
N LEU A 279 7.20 -22.61 31.72
CA LEU A 279 7.21 -21.29 31.08
C LEU A 279 6.28 -21.25 29.84
N ASP A 280 5.12 -21.88 29.94
CA ASP A 280 4.10 -21.97 28.88
C ASP A 280 3.62 -20.59 28.38
N TYR A 281 3.66 -19.57 29.23
CA TYR A 281 3.29 -18.20 28.90
C TYR A 281 4.32 -17.46 28.01
N VAL A 282 5.57 -17.91 27.94
CA VAL A 282 6.62 -17.25 27.15
C VAL A 282 6.38 -17.49 25.67
N LYS A 283 6.23 -16.43 24.88
CA LYS A 283 5.95 -16.52 23.45
C LYS A 283 7.20 -16.88 22.64
N ILE A 284 6.99 -17.38 21.42
CA ILE A 284 8.05 -17.62 20.45
C ILE A 284 7.91 -16.62 19.30
N ALA A 285 8.94 -15.81 19.12
CA ALA A 285 9.09 -14.92 17.99
C ALA A 285 10.03 -15.52 16.95
N ALA A 286 9.75 -15.27 15.67
CA ALA A 286 10.65 -15.63 14.58
C ALA A 286 10.89 -14.46 13.64
N SER A 287 12.12 -14.35 13.15
CA SER A 287 12.52 -13.46 12.05
C SER A 287 13.41 -14.24 11.07
N ASN A 288 14.02 -13.52 10.11
CA ASN A 288 14.90 -14.03 9.04
C ASN A 288 14.21 -14.44 7.73
N GLN A 289 14.37 -13.60 6.70
CA GLN A 289 13.88 -13.80 5.32
C GLN A 289 12.42 -14.28 5.20
N LEU A 290 11.60 -13.97 6.20
CA LEU A 290 10.20 -14.36 6.20
C LEU A 290 9.45 -13.67 5.07
N ASP A 291 8.52 -14.41 4.49
CA ASP A 291 7.46 -13.92 3.62
C ASP A 291 6.20 -14.78 3.86
N GLU A 292 5.14 -14.49 3.10
CA GLU A 292 3.89 -15.24 3.20
C GLU A 292 4.02 -16.75 2.89
N TYR A 293 5.00 -17.18 2.08
CA TYR A 293 5.18 -18.59 1.73
C TYR A 293 5.87 -19.33 2.87
N VAL A 294 6.94 -18.73 3.42
CA VAL A 294 7.67 -19.27 4.56
C VAL A 294 6.78 -19.34 5.79
N ILE A 295 6.03 -18.28 6.10
CA ILE A 295 5.11 -18.24 7.24
C ILE A 295 4.02 -19.31 7.09
N LYS A 296 3.41 -19.43 5.90
CA LYS A 296 2.41 -20.47 5.61
C LYS A 296 2.99 -21.87 5.86
N SER A 297 4.19 -22.15 5.34
CA SER A 297 4.88 -23.44 5.50
C SER A 297 5.18 -23.77 6.97
N ILE A 298 5.66 -22.80 7.75
CA ILE A 298 5.93 -22.98 9.19
C ILE A 298 4.64 -23.37 9.93
N LEU A 299 3.53 -22.68 9.66
CA LEU A 299 2.26 -22.92 10.33
C LEU A 299 1.59 -24.23 9.88
N GLU A 300 1.74 -24.62 8.61
CA GLU A 300 1.29 -25.93 8.10
C GLU A 300 2.08 -27.09 8.73
N GLN A 301 3.35 -26.85 9.06
CA GLN A 301 4.16 -27.77 9.84
C GLN A 301 3.87 -27.71 11.34
N GLU A 302 2.86 -26.96 11.81
CA GLU A 302 2.54 -26.81 13.23
C GLU A 302 3.71 -26.23 14.06
N GLY A 303 4.50 -25.32 13.47
CA GLY A 303 5.51 -24.55 14.20
C GLY A 303 4.84 -23.58 15.18
N PRO A 304 5.05 -23.71 16.51
CA PRO A 304 4.38 -22.88 17.51
C PRO A 304 5.05 -21.49 17.61
N ILE A 305 4.79 -20.63 16.63
CA ILE A 305 5.33 -19.27 16.57
C ILE A 305 4.18 -18.28 16.73
N ASP A 306 4.31 -17.40 17.73
CA ASP A 306 3.29 -16.42 18.12
C ASP A 306 3.50 -15.05 17.44
N ILE A 307 4.75 -14.74 17.09
CA ILE A 307 5.16 -13.42 16.59
C ILE A 307 6.08 -13.60 15.37
N PHE A 308 5.76 -12.96 14.25
CA PHE A 308 6.62 -12.92 13.06
C PHE A 308 7.15 -11.51 12.80
N GLY A 309 8.47 -11.36 12.81
CA GLY A 309 9.19 -10.16 12.40
C GLY A 309 9.57 -10.23 10.93
N VAL A 310 8.85 -9.51 10.07
CA VAL A 310 9.08 -9.53 8.63
C VAL A 310 9.84 -8.29 8.18
N GLY A 311 10.96 -8.51 7.48
CA GLY A 311 11.87 -7.45 7.05
C GLY A 311 11.81 -7.19 5.54
N THR A 312 12.83 -7.66 4.83
CA THR A 312 13.09 -7.37 3.41
C THR A 312 11.87 -7.57 2.52
N ASN A 313 11.25 -8.74 2.55
CA ASN A 313 10.16 -9.09 1.61
C ASN A 313 8.92 -8.20 1.77
N LEU A 314 8.66 -7.70 2.97
CA LEU A 314 7.59 -6.75 3.24
C LEU A 314 7.96 -5.37 2.72
N VAL A 315 9.08 -4.80 3.19
CA VAL A 315 9.43 -3.38 2.98
C VAL A 315 9.82 -3.04 1.55
N THR A 316 10.32 -4.02 0.79
CA THR A 316 10.64 -3.83 -0.63
C THR A 316 9.48 -4.19 -1.55
N GLY A 317 8.39 -4.75 -1.02
CA GLY A 317 7.29 -5.25 -1.82
C GLY A 317 7.72 -6.37 -2.76
N GLY A 318 8.61 -7.26 -2.32
CA GLY A 318 9.06 -8.40 -3.14
C GLY A 318 7.94 -9.43 -3.37
N PRO A 319 7.95 -10.19 -4.48
CA PRO A 319 8.94 -10.17 -5.55
C PRO A 319 8.75 -9.08 -6.61
N ASP A 320 7.58 -8.43 -6.69
CA ASP A 320 7.28 -7.51 -7.80
C ASP A 320 8.07 -6.19 -7.71
N GLY A 321 8.23 -5.64 -6.50
CA GLY A 321 9.00 -4.43 -6.23
C GLY A 321 8.39 -3.12 -6.74
N ALA A 322 7.32 -3.19 -7.56
CA ALA A 322 6.58 -2.04 -8.06
C ALA A 322 5.15 -2.42 -8.46
N LEU A 323 4.19 -1.54 -8.20
CA LEU A 323 2.84 -1.64 -8.76
C LEU A 323 2.80 -1.01 -10.16
N ASP A 324 2.18 -1.67 -11.14
CA ASP A 324 1.99 -1.19 -12.52
C ASP A 324 0.86 -0.14 -12.60
N GLY A 325 0.95 0.89 -11.76
CA GLY A 325 0.04 2.03 -11.72
C GLY A 325 0.41 3.09 -12.75
N VAL A 326 -0.62 3.68 -13.34
CA VAL A 326 -0.53 4.63 -14.46
C VAL A 326 -1.51 5.78 -14.27
N TYR A 327 -1.16 6.93 -14.83
CA TYR A 327 -1.98 8.13 -14.84
C TYR A 327 -2.28 8.52 -16.29
N LYS A 328 -3.55 8.70 -16.65
CA LYS A 328 -3.96 8.83 -18.06
C LYS A 328 -5.08 9.84 -18.26
N LEU A 329 -4.90 10.69 -19.28
CA LEU A 329 -5.90 11.68 -19.71
C LEU A 329 -7.15 10.98 -20.25
N ALA A 330 -8.32 11.38 -19.72
CA ALA A 330 -9.62 10.87 -20.11
C ALA A 330 -10.52 11.96 -20.74
N TRP A 331 -10.27 13.23 -20.43
CA TRP A 331 -11.04 14.37 -20.96
C TRP A 331 -10.19 15.64 -20.93
N SER A 332 -10.28 16.49 -21.95
CA SER A 332 -9.63 17.81 -21.98
C SER A 332 -10.28 18.74 -22.99
N GLY A 333 -10.42 20.02 -22.63
CA GLY A 333 -10.84 21.09 -23.55
C GLY A 333 -12.24 20.86 -24.13
N GLY A 334 -13.20 20.42 -23.30
CA GLY A 334 -14.57 20.16 -23.74
C GLY A 334 -14.79 18.78 -24.36
N LYS A 335 -13.74 17.97 -24.54
CA LYS A 335 -13.80 16.73 -25.34
C LYS A 335 -13.25 15.51 -24.59
N PRO A 336 -13.86 14.32 -24.74
CA PRO A 336 -13.25 13.09 -24.27
C PRO A 336 -11.95 12.79 -25.01
N ARG A 337 -11.04 12.11 -24.32
CA ARG A 337 -9.73 11.70 -24.85
C ARG A 337 -9.53 10.21 -24.63
N ILE A 338 -8.87 9.57 -25.60
CA ILE A 338 -8.55 8.16 -25.54
C ILE A 338 -7.13 7.94 -26.03
N LYS A 339 -6.42 7.01 -25.41
CA LYS A 339 -5.14 6.49 -25.89
C LYS A 339 -5.37 5.10 -26.44
N ILE A 340 -5.17 4.96 -27.75
CA ILE A 340 -5.18 3.66 -28.43
C ILE A 340 -3.80 3.03 -28.31
N SER A 341 -3.74 1.72 -28.27
CA SER A 341 -2.51 0.96 -28.17
C SER A 341 -2.61 -0.29 -29.05
N GLU A 342 -1.47 -0.77 -29.56
CA GLU A 342 -1.38 -2.06 -30.27
C GLU A 342 -1.96 -3.22 -29.44
N SER A 343 -1.78 -3.15 -28.12
CA SER A 343 -2.46 -4.05 -27.19
C SER A 343 -3.81 -3.48 -26.80
N ILE A 344 -4.89 -4.15 -27.20
CA ILE A 344 -6.28 -3.75 -26.92
C ILE A 344 -6.50 -3.49 -25.42
N THR A 345 -5.90 -4.31 -24.55
CA THR A 345 -6.00 -4.19 -23.08
C THR A 345 -5.33 -2.93 -22.52
N LYS A 346 -4.47 -2.27 -23.31
CA LYS A 346 -3.84 -0.99 -22.94
C LYS A 346 -4.61 0.24 -23.40
N THR A 347 -5.76 0.06 -24.06
CA THR A 347 -6.68 1.15 -24.44
C THR A 347 -7.30 1.78 -23.19
N THR A 348 -7.29 3.11 -23.09
CA THR A 348 -7.86 3.82 -21.94
C THR A 348 -9.37 4.04 -22.07
N LEU A 349 -10.04 4.35 -20.96
CA LEU A 349 -11.46 4.71 -20.95
C LEU A 349 -11.61 6.23 -20.96
N PRO A 350 -12.40 6.81 -21.87
CA PRO A 350 -12.62 8.26 -21.95
C PRO A 350 -13.51 8.77 -20.80
N HIS A 351 -13.71 10.08 -20.78
CA HIS A 351 -14.66 10.81 -19.92
C HIS A 351 -14.34 10.77 -18.42
N ARG A 352 -15.06 11.63 -17.67
CA ARG A 352 -15.18 11.52 -16.22
C ARG A 352 -16.06 10.30 -15.88
N LYS A 353 -15.67 9.55 -14.84
CA LYS A 353 -16.23 8.23 -14.53
C LYS A 353 -16.65 8.08 -13.08
N GLN A 354 -17.49 7.08 -12.81
CA GLN A 354 -17.82 6.54 -11.50
C GLN A 354 -17.58 5.03 -11.51
N VAL A 355 -17.22 4.46 -10.36
CA VAL A 355 -17.04 3.02 -10.16
C VAL A 355 -18.07 2.57 -9.14
N PHE A 356 -18.79 1.50 -9.45
CA PHE A 356 -19.78 0.87 -8.59
C PHE A 356 -19.32 -0.52 -8.20
N ARG A 357 -19.18 -0.79 -6.89
CA ARG A 357 -18.99 -2.15 -6.39
C ARG A 357 -20.33 -2.86 -6.32
N ILE A 358 -20.40 -4.04 -6.92
CA ILE A 358 -21.64 -4.81 -6.99
C ILE A 358 -21.75 -5.70 -5.76
N LYS A 359 -22.89 -5.60 -5.08
CA LYS A 359 -23.19 -6.30 -3.84
C LYS A 359 -24.48 -7.11 -3.94
N ASP A 360 -24.52 -8.23 -3.23
CA ASP A 360 -25.75 -9.00 -3.04
C ASP A 360 -26.70 -8.31 -2.04
N SER A 361 -27.89 -8.86 -1.85
CA SER A 361 -28.90 -8.36 -0.89
C SER A 361 -28.48 -8.44 0.58
N HIS A 362 -27.34 -9.07 0.88
CA HIS A 362 -26.76 -9.15 2.22
C HIS A 362 -25.56 -8.18 2.37
N GLY A 363 -25.34 -7.30 1.39
CA GLY A 363 -24.25 -6.31 1.39
C GLY A 363 -22.87 -6.89 1.11
N LYS A 364 -22.75 -8.16 0.71
CA LYS A 364 -21.45 -8.79 0.37
C LYS A 364 -21.08 -8.50 -1.08
N CYS A 365 -19.79 -8.26 -1.33
CA CYS A 365 -19.29 -8.08 -2.68
C CYS A 365 -19.42 -9.39 -3.48
N ILE A 366 -19.97 -9.33 -4.68
CA ILE A 366 -20.11 -10.54 -5.54
C ILE A 366 -18.88 -10.80 -6.42
N GLY A 367 -17.85 -9.97 -6.29
CA GLY A 367 -16.64 -10.04 -7.09
C GLY A 367 -16.75 -9.32 -8.43
N ALA A 368 -17.44 -8.19 -8.46
CA ALA A 368 -17.59 -7.38 -9.66
C ALA A 368 -17.61 -5.87 -9.35
N ASP A 369 -16.92 -5.09 -10.18
CA ASP A 369 -17.06 -3.63 -10.24
C ASP A 369 -17.52 -3.22 -11.65
N ALA A 370 -18.47 -2.28 -11.72
CA ALA A 370 -18.95 -1.68 -12.95
C ALA A 370 -18.51 -0.22 -13.05
N ILE A 371 -17.96 0.18 -14.19
CA ILE A 371 -17.49 1.54 -14.47
C ILE A 371 -18.50 2.24 -15.36
N GLY A 372 -19.06 3.36 -14.89
CA GLY A 372 -19.96 4.21 -15.65
C GLY A 372 -19.37 5.60 -15.92
N LEU A 373 -20.05 6.37 -16.75
CA LEU A 373 -19.91 7.81 -16.85
C LEU A 373 -20.27 8.47 -15.51
N TYR A 374 -19.70 9.65 -15.25
CA TYR A 374 -19.86 10.34 -13.97
C TYR A 374 -21.32 10.61 -13.56
N ASN A 375 -22.21 10.83 -14.52
CA ASN A 375 -23.62 11.14 -14.29
C ASN A 375 -24.51 9.89 -14.17
N GLU A 376 -23.98 8.70 -14.45
CA GLU A 376 -24.71 7.46 -14.21
C GLU A 376 -24.78 7.22 -12.69
N THR A 377 -25.98 6.88 -12.20
CA THR A 377 -26.23 6.53 -10.79
C THR A 377 -26.52 5.04 -10.61
N HIS A 378 -26.80 4.34 -11.70
CA HIS A 378 -27.12 2.91 -11.73
C HIS A 378 -26.76 2.31 -13.10
N ILE A 379 -26.30 1.06 -13.13
CA ILE A 379 -25.93 0.33 -14.35
C ILE A 379 -26.71 -1.00 -14.41
N ASP A 380 -27.60 -1.17 -15.38
CA ASP A 380 -28.40 -2.41 -15.49
C ASP A 380 -27.60 -3.62 -15.99
N THR A 381 -26.60 -3.38 -16.84
CA THR A 381 -25.76 -4.42 -17.43
C THR A 381 -24.35 -3.88 -17.64
N MET A 382 -23.35 -4.63 -17.19
CA MET A 382 -21.96 -4.32 -17.46
C MET A 382 -21.40 -5.24 -18.55
N TYR A 383 -20.54 -4.69 -19.39
CA TYR A 383 -19.89 -5.39 -20.50
C TYR A 383 -18.42 -5.57 -20.21
N HIS A 384 -17.86 -6.73 -20.59
CA HIS A 384 -16.43 -6.92 -20.47
C HIS A 384 -15.70 -5.87 -21.35
N PRO A 385 -14.67 -5.18 -20.84
CA PRO A 385 -14.03 -4.09 -21.56
C PRO A 385 -13.43 -4.52 -22.89
N PHE A 386 -13.02 -5.78 -23.05
CA PHE A 386 -12.29 -6.23 -24.24
C PHE A 386 -12.91 -7.44 -24.95
N GLU A 387 -13.84 -8.13 -24.31
CA GLU A 387 -14.44 -9.36 -24.87
C GLU A 387 -15.90 -9.09 -25.21
N ILE A 388 -16.18 -8.95 -26.50
CA ILE A 388 -17.45 -8.44 -27.02
C ILE A 388 -18.66 -9.28 -26.58
N THR A 389 -18.48 -10.59 -26.43
CA THR A 389 -19.54 -11.54 -26.09
C THR A 389 -19.82 -11.62 -24.59
N LYS A 390 -18.93 -11.14 -23.73
CA LYS A 390 -19.06 -11.24 -22.27
C LYS A 390 -19.80 -10.02 -21.71
N LYS A 391 -20.91 -10.28 -21.03
CA LYS A 391 -21.69 -9.30 -20.28
C LYS A 391 -22.28 -9.92 -19.02
N MET A 392 -22.65 -9.09 -18.07
CA MET A 392 -23.29 -9.49 -16.82
C MET A 392 -24.46 -8.55 -16.53
N VAL A 393 -25.63 -9.12 -16.30
CA VAL A 393 -26.83 -8.38 -15.88
C VAL A 393 -26.70 -8.10 -14.38
N LEU A 394 -26.92 -6.84 -14.00
CA LEU A 394 -26.76 -6.35 -12.63
C LEU A 394 -28.11 -6.04 -11.95
N LYS A 395 -29.22 -6.27 -12.65
CA LYS A 395 -30.57 -6.11 -12.09
C LYS A 395 -30.74 -6.97 -10.84
N GLY A 396 -31.16 -6.34 -9.74
CA GLY A 396 -31.36 -6.99 -8.44
C GLY A 396 -30.13 -7.01 -7.53
N PHE A 397 -28.98 -6.52 -8.00
CA PHE A 397 -27.81 -6.29 -7.15
C PHE A 397 -27.74 -4.84 -6.67
N GLU A 398 -27.20 -4.66 -5.47
CA GLU A 398 -26.88 -3.34 -4.93
C GLU A 398 -25.61 -2.80 -5.60
N GLN A 399 -25.55 -1.47 -5.77
CA GLN A 399 -24.43 -0.78 -6.43
C GLN A 399 -23.89 0.31 -5.52
N GLU A 400 -22.73 0.05 -4.89
CA GLU A 400 -22.06 1.01 -4.01
C GLU A 400 -21.15 1.93 -4.84
N PRO A 401 -21.42 3.24 -4.96
CA PRO A 401 -20.50 4.17 -5.61
C PRO A 401 -19.22 4.32 -4.77
N LEU A 402 -18.06 4.12 -5.38
CA LEU A 402 -16.78 4.14 -4.66
C LEU A 402 -16.05 5.48 -4.73
N MET A 403 -16.23 6.27 -5.79
CA MET A 403 -15.45 7.50 -6.01
C MET A 403 -16.14 8.72 -5.40
N GLU A 404 -15.55 9.26 -4.34
CA GLU A 404 -16.02 10.45 -3.62
C GLU A 404 -15.09 11.63 -3.85
N THR A 405 -15.60 12.86 -3.77
CA THR A 405 -14.75 14.08 -3.83
C THR A 405 -14.03 14.26 -2.50
N VAL A 406 -12.70 14.23 -2.53
CA VAL A 406 -11.85 14.30 -1.33
C VAL A 406 -11.02 15.58 -1.27
N MET A 407 -10.93 16.32 -2.37
CA MET A 407 -10.31 17.64 -2.45
C MET A 407 -11.06 18.49 -3.47
N GLU A 408 -11.27 19.77 -3.15
CA GLU A 408 -11.92 20.76 -4.01
C GLU A 408 -11.15 22.07 -3.91
N ASN A 409 -10.89 22.72 -5.05
CA ASN A 409 -10.11 23.97 -5.10
C ASN A 409 -8.74 23.87 -4.41
N GLY A 410 -8.09 22.70 -4.48
CA GLY A 410 -6.82 22.44 -3.80
C GLY A 410 -6.90 22.28 -2.29
N LYS A 411 -8.12 22.24 -1.71
CA LYS A 411 -8.35 22.07 -0.28
C LYS A 411 -8.91 20.71 0.04
N LYS A 412 -8.28 20.04 1.01
CA LYS A 412 -8.70 18.71 1.48
C LYS A 412 -10.09 18.81 2.13
N LEU A 413 -11.00 17.95 1.72
CA LEU A 413 -12.38 17.90 2.24
C LEU A 413 -12.59 16.84 3.31
N ILE A 414 -11.75 15.80 3.31
CA ILE A 414 -11.83 14.72 4.29
C ILE A 414 -11.08 15.10 5.56
N ALA A 415 -11.66 14.82 6.72
CA ALA A 415 -10.97 14.96 7.98
C ALA A 415 -9.77 14.01 8.06
N LYS A 416 -8.70 14.43 8.74
CA LYS A 416 -7.55 13.57 9.02
C LYS A 416 -8.04 12.32 9.77
N GLN A 417 -7.74 11.15 9.22
CA GLN A 417 -8.07 9.87 9.85
C GLN A 417 -6.85 9.34 10.60
N SER A 418 -7.07 8.74 11.78
CA SER A 418 -5.99 8.00 12.44
C SER A 418 -5.65 6.76 11.61
N LEU A 419 -4.39 6.34 11.67
CA LEU A 419 -3.93 5.14 10.96
C LEU A 419 -4.73 3.90 11.38
N THR A 420 -5.10 3.79 12.66
CA THR A 420 -5.96 2.74 13.20
C THR A 420 -7.32 2.68 12.49
N LYS A 421 -7.98 3.83 12.27
CA LYS A 421 -9.28 3.87 11.57
C LYS A 421 -9.16 3.43 10.11
N ILE A 422 -8.06 3.78 9.44
CA ILE A 422 -7.80 3.33 8.06
C ILE A 422 -7.58 1.80 8.04
N ALA A 423 -6.82 1.26 8.99
CA ALA A 423 -6.58 -0.17 9.12
C ALA A 423 -7.87 -0.95 9.47
N GLU A 424 -8.73 -0.41 10.33
CA GLU A 424 -10.05 -0.97 10.65
C GLU A 424 -10.96 -1.00 9.43
N TYR A 425 -11.02 0.10 8.66
CA TYR A 425 -11.77 0.15 7.41
C TYR A 425 -11.22 -0.85 6.39
N SER A 426 -9.89 -0.96 6.24
CA SER A 426 -9.23 -1.95 5.40
C SER A 426 -9.63 -3.39 5.76
N LYS A 427 -9.59 -3.73 7.05
CA LYS A 427 -10.02 -5.04 7.58
C LYS A 427 -11.50 -5.29 7.28
N GLN A 428 -12.36 -4.30 7.47
CA GLN A 428 -13.78 -4.40 7.15
C GLN A 428 -13.98 -4.68 5.64
N ARG A 429 -13.38 -3.89 4.75
CA ARG A 429 -13.53 -4.05 3.29
C ARG A 429 -13.01 -5.40 2.80
N LEU A 430 -11.92 -5.89 3.38
CA LEU A 430 -11.41 -7.22 3.08
C LEU A 430 -12.32 -8.35 3.58
N SER A 431 -13.06 -8.14 4.69
CA SER A 431 -14.07 -9.10 5.18
C SER A 431 -15.28 -9.22 4.25
N GLU A 432 -15.66 -8.14 3.56
CA GLU A 432 -16.76 -8.11 2.59
C GLU A 432 -16.42 -8.83 1.27
N LEU A 433 -15.12 -8.99 0.98
CA LEU A 433 -14.64 -9.73 -0.18
C LEU A 433 -14.76 -11.25 0.04
N PRO A 434 -15.41 -12.01 -0.86
CA PRO A 434 -15.48 -13.46 -0.75
C PRO A 434 -14.11 -14.14 -0.71
N ILE A 435 -14.05 -15.31 -0.07
CA ILE A 435 -12.79 -16.02 0.18
C ILE A 435 -12.09 -16.43 -1.11
N GLU A 436 -12.84 -16.67 -2.19
CA GLU A 436 -12.34 -17.09 -3.49
C GLU A 436 -11.39 -16.07 -4.11
N TYR A 437 -11.62 -14.78 -3.87
CA TYR A 437 -10.75 -13.68 -4.32
C TYR A 437 -9.59 -13.41 -3.35
N LYS A 438 -9.65 -13.95 -2.14
CA LYS A 438 -8.59 -13.86 -1.13
C LYS A 438 -7.65 -15.06 -1.13
N ARG A 439 -7.93 -16.10 -1.92
CA ARG A 439 -7.09 -17.30 -1.96
C ARG A 439 -5.64 -16.92 -2.24
N PHE A 440 -4.78 -17.60 -1.51
CA PHE A 440 -3.34 -17.40 -1.61
C PHE A 440 -2.80 -17.81 -2.98
N ASP A 441 -3.21 -19.02 -3.40
CA ASP A 441 -2.88 -19.62 -4.68
C ASP A 441 -4.10 -19.57 -5.59
N ASN A 442 -3.91 -19.13 -6.83
CA ASN A 442 -4.94 -19.10 -7.88
C ASN A 442 -6.29 -18.46 -7.43
N PRO A 443 -6.27 -17.19 -6.99
CA PRO A 443 -7.50 -16.47 -6.65
C PRO A 443 -8.43 -16.36 -7.84
N HIS A 444 -9.74 -16.35 -7.57
CA HIS A 444 -10.75 -16.22 -8.60
C HIS A 444 -10.66 -14.84 -9.30
N LEU A 445 -10.98 -14.79 -10.58
CA LEU A 445 -10.86 -13.55 -11.36
C LEU A 445 -11.98 -12.56 -10.96
N TYR A 446 -11.59 -11.42 -10.40
CA TYR A 446 -12.51 -10.32 -10.12
C TYR A 446 -12.99 -9.68 -11.43
N LYS A 447 -14.30 -9.47 -11.57
CA LYS A 447 -14.90 -9.00 -12.83
C LYS A 447 -14.90 -7.48 -12.87
N ILE A 448 -14.30 -6.90 -13.91
CA ILE A 448 -14.39 -5.46 -14.20
C ILE A 448 -15.20 -5.29 -15.48
N GLY A 449 -16.27 -4.51 -15.41
CA GLY A 449 -17.13 -4.20 -16.55
C GLY A 449 -17.33 -2.71 -16.75
N ILE A 450 -17.78 -2.33 -17.95
CA ILE A 450 -18.15 -0.95 -18.29
C ILE A 450 -19.64 -0.86 -18.62
N SER A 451 -20.27 0.28 -18.33
CA SER A 451 -21.65 0.57 -18.73
C SER A 451 -21.79 0.60 -20.25
N GLU A 452 -23.02 0.45 -20.73
CA GLU A 452 -23.32 0.57 -22.16
C GLU A 452 -22.95 1.95 -22.70
N ALA A 453 -23.28 3.02 -21.96
CA ALA A 453 -22.98 4.39 -22.35
C ALA A 453 -21.46 4.61 -22.49
N LEU A 454 -20.67 4.18 -21.50
CA LEU A 454 -19.21 4.30 -21.55
C LEU A 454 -18.60 3.46 -22.68
N ARG A 455 -19.11 2.25 -22.91
CA ARG A 455 -18.70 1.38 -24.03
C ARG A 455 -18.91 2.08 -25.37
N ASN A 456 -20.10 2.64 -25.57
CA ASN A 456 -20.48 3.29 -26.83
C ASN A 456 -19.58 4.51 -27.11
N GLU A 457 -19.30 5.32 -26.08
CA GLU A 457 -18.38 6.47 -26.18
C GLU A 457 -16.95 6.04 -26.54
N ARG A 458 -16.43 5.01 -25.88
CA ARG A 458 -15.11 4.46 -26.20
C ARG A 458 -15.06 3.97 -27.65
N ASP A 459 -16.01 3.15 -28.06
CA ASP A 459 -16.01 2.53 -29.39
C ASP A 459 -16.20 3.58 -30.49
N LYS A 460 -16.97 4.64 -30.23
CA LYS A 460 -17.07 5.82 -31.09
C LYS A 460 -15.69 6.48 -31.29
N LEU A 461 -14.99 6.80 -30.21
CA LEU A 461 -13.67 7.45 -30.30
C LEU A 461 -12.62 6.57 -30.99
N ILE A 462 -12.67 5.24 -30.78
CA ILE A 462 -11.78 4.30 -31.48
C ILE A 462 -12.04 4.36 -32.99
N ARG A 463 -13.31 4.34 -33.42
CA ARG A 463 -13.67 4.43 -34.85
C ARG A 463 -13.26 5.76 -35.47
N GLU A 464 -13.47 6.87 -34.76
CA GLU A 464 -13.07 8.21 -35.22
C GLU A 464 -11.55 8.30 -35.39
N SER A 465 -10.78 7.80 -34.43
CA SER A 465 -9.31 7.83 -34.49
C SER A 465 -8.75 7.02 -35.67
N LYS A 466 -9.40 5.90 -36.04
CA LYS A 466 -9.00 5.09 -37.21
C LYS A 466 -9.35 5.71 -38.56
N ARG A 467 -10.25 6.70 -38.61
CA ARG A 467 -10.62 7.42 -39.84
C ARG A 467 -9.71 8.62 -40.13
N SER A 468 -8.97 9.08 -39.12
CA SER A 468 -8.05 10.22 -39.21
C SER A 468 -6.61 9.82 -39.52
N LEU A 469 -6.34 8.51 -39.56
CA LEU A 469 -5.14 7.88 -40.11
C LEU A 469 -5.47 7.40 -41.52
#